data_AF-A0A895AVI7-F1
#
_entry.id   AF-A0A895AVI7-F1
#
_cell.length_a   1.000
_cell.length_b   1.000
_cell.length_c   1.000
_cell.angle_alpha   90.00
_cell.angle_beta   90.00
_cell.angle_gamma   90.00
#
_symmetry.space_group_name_H-M   'P 1'
#
loop_
_entity.id
_entity.type
_entity.pdbx_description
1 polymer ?
#
loop_
_entity_poly.entity_id
_entity_poly.type
_entity_poly.pdbx_seq_one_letter_code
_entity_poly.pdbx_strand_id
1 'polypeptide(L)'
;MEQNTDTDEVYGVQLARARDAPTRFAFATLTLSTRLWAGLVIGLPLACLLLSPVHDVFITAAAGLPFAISLLLLWFSHEFANSQLRVDTAERTLVKSKPYGGGQYSPVDADDVGHVSIIQLADVALVNLHYTGPIFSKPPDATITAAQIDDVKLQLEEMGLEVSIQKVTPQFVPIDPILARIVVTPIALLGTLLVVWFVYGTKPFLSNSVIVPTIVLIGYGLYGVIWRYRLRRSDSENGQDSR
;
A
#
# COMPACT_ATOMS: atom_id res chain seq x y z
N MET A 1 43.11 27.34 4.81
CA MET A 1 43.00 26.09 5.58
C MET A 1 41.52 25.93 5.88
N GLU A 2 40.67 25.45 4.95
CA GLU A 2 40.62 24.06 4.45
C GLU A 2 40.82 23.05 5.59
N GLN A 3 39.92 22.10 5.88
CA GLN A 3 38.87 21.51 5.04
C GLN A 3 37.92 20.66 5.91
N ASN A 4 36.71 20.45 5.39
CA ASN A 4 35.86 19.26 5.51
C ASN A 4 35.53 18.69 6.90
N THR A 5 34.26 18.87 7.28
CA THR A 5 33.46 17.74 7.75
C THR A 5 32.36 17.50 6.72
N ASP A 6 32.51 16.38 6.01
CA ASP A 6 31.58 15.76 5.09
C ASP A 6 30.12 16.13 5.34
N THR A 7 29.60 17.04 4.52
CA THR A 7 28.30 16.77 3.92
C THR A 7 28.51 15.56 3.02
N ASP A 8 28.22 14.37 3.55
CA ASP A 8 27.90 13.20 2.73
C ASP A 8 26.76 13.66 1.80
N GLU A 9 27.14 14.13 0.62
CA GLU A 9 26.24 14.36 -0.50
C GLU A 9 25.75 12.99 -0.94
N VAL A 10 24.78 12.47 -0.20
CA VAL A 10 23.96 11.36 -0.63
C VAL A 10 23.11 11.90 -1.78
N TYR A 11 23.58 11.68 -3.00
CA TYR A 11 22.86 11.97 -4.25
C TYR A 11 21.65 11.04 -4.38
N GLY A 12 20.59 11.31 -3.60
CA GLY A 12 19.37 10.51 -3.62
C GLY A 12 18.13 11.39 -3.60
N VAL A 13 17.20 11.13 -4.52
CA VAL A 13 15.92 11.84 -4.54
C VAL A 13 15.12 11.44 -3.30
N GLN A 14 14.77 12.42 -2.47
CA GLN A 14 13.85 12.21 -1.35
C GLN A 14 12.41 12.28 -1.87
N LEU A 15 11.73 11.14 -1.88
CA LEU A 15 10.44 10.99 -2.56
C LEU A 15 9.24 11.39 -1.69
N ALA A 16 8.15 11.83 -2.32
CA ALA A 16 7.02 12.43 -1.63
C ALA A 16 6.10 11.45 -0.89
N ARG A 17 5.50 11.99 0.17
CA ARG A 17 4.53 11.33 1.04
C ARG A 17 3.15 11.26 0.39
N ALA A 18 2.56 10.06 0.28
CA ALA A 18 1.11 9.94 0.08
C ALA A 18 0.36 10.36 1.36
N ARG A 19 -0.22 11.57 1.38
CA ARG A 19 -0.88 12.11 2.59
C ARG A 19 -2.31 11.57 2.78
N ASP A 20 -2.98 11.21 1.69
CA ASP A 20 -4.42 10.91 1.70
C ASP A 20 -4.72 9.41 1.81
N ALA A 21 -5.74 9.08 2.60
CA ALA A 21 -6.16 7.69 2.85
C ALA A 21 -6.63 6.93 1.58
N PRO A 22 -7.37 7.56 0.64
CA PRO A 22 -7.76 6.90 -0.61
C PRO A 22 -6.56 6.48 -1.46
N THR A 23 -5.53 7.32 -1.56
CA THR A 23 -4.31 7.03 -2.33
C THR A 23 -3.53 5.88 -1.70
N ARG A 24 -3.40 5.87 -0.36
CA ARG A 24 -2.76 4.76 0.36
C ARG A 24 -3.52 3.45 0.22
N PHE A 25 -4.85 3.51 0.20
CA PHE A 25 -5.68 2.34 -0.08
C PHE A 25 -5.47 1.85 -1.51
N ALA A 26 -5.47 2.74 -2.51
CA ALA A 26 -5.16 2.38 -3.89
C ALA A 26 -3.80 1.70 -4.00
N PHE A 27 -2.74 2.27 -3.41
CA PHE A 27 -1.42 1.64 -3.39
C PHE A 27 -1.41 0.29 -2.67
N ALA A 28 -2.11 0.15 -1.54
CA ALA A 28 -2.27 -1.12 -0.84
C ALA A 28 -2.94 -2.20 -1.71
N THR A 29 -3.92 -1.83 -2.55
CA THR A 29 -4.54 -2.78 -3.48
C THR A 29 -3.61 -3.21 -4.61
N LEU A 30 -2.59 -2.41 -4.93
CA LEU A 30 -1.64 -2.64 -6.03
C LEU A 30 -0.35 -3.31 -5.58
N THR A 31 -0.08 -3.36 -4.28
CA THR A 31 1.15 -3.97 -3.72
C THR A 31 1.22 -5.48 -3.99
N LEU A 32 0.07 -6.14 -4.08
CA LEU A 32 -0.01 -7.57 -4.37
C LEU A 32 0.09 -7.83 -5.87
N SER A 33 0.67 -8.97 -6.26
CA SER A 33 0.60 -9.42 -7.66
C SER A 33 -0.85 -9.61 -8.09
N THR A 34 -1.16 -9.41 -9.37
CA THR A 34 -2.55 -9.51 -9.89
C THR A 34 -3.19 -10.86 -9.57
N ARG A 35 -2.43 -11.95 -9.66
CA ARG A 35 -2.91 -13.31 -9.36
C ARG A 35 -3.23 -13.48 -7.87
N LEU A 36 -2.34 -13.00 -7.00
CA LEU A 36 -2.53 -13.12 -5.56
C LEU A 36 -3.69 -12.24 -5.09
N TRP A 37 -3.80 -11.02 -5.62
CA TRP A 37 -4.95 -10.16 -5.37
C TRP A 37 -6.26 -10.81 -5.82
N ALA A 38 -6.34 -11.31 -7.05
CA ALA A 38 -7.56 -11.94 -7.56
C ALA A 38 -7.96 -13.17 -6.73
N GLY A 39 -6.97 -14.01 -6.38
CA GLY A 39 -7.19 -15.16 -5.51
C GLY A 39 -7.70 -14.77 -4.12
N LEU A 40 -7.11 -13.75 -3.50
CA LEU A 40 -7.43 -13.34 -2.13
C LEU A 40 -8.72 -12.52 -2.03
N VAL A 41 -8.96 -11.58 -2.95
CA VAL A 41 -10.09 -10.63 -2.91
C VAL A 41 -11.35 -11.21 -3.56
N ILE A 42 -11.20 -12.07 -4.56
CA ILE A 42 -12.34 -12.63 -5.31
C ILE A 42 -12.43 -14.13 -5.09
N GLY A 43 -11.37 -14.86 -5.40
CA GLY A 43 -11.38 -16.33 -5.45
C GLY A 43 -11.72 -16.96 -4.09
N LEU A 44 -11.10 -16.48 -3.03
CA LEU A 44 -11.21 -17.07 -1.70
C LEU A 44 -12.57 -16.77 -1.03
N PRO A 45 -13.10 -15.52 -1.05
CA PRO A 45 -14.49 -15.25 -0.66
C PRO A 45 -15.50 -16.06 -1.47
N LEU A 46 -15.32 -16.14 -2.78
CA LEU A 46 -16.21 -16.92 -3.66
C LEU A 46 -16.16 -18.41 -3.34
N ALA A 47 -14.97 -18.97 -3.11
CA ALA A 47 -14.80 -20.37 -2.73
C ALA A 47 -15.52 -20.68 -1.41
N CYS A 48 -15.41 -19.81 -0.40
CA CYS A 48 -16.16 -19.96 0.85
C CYS A 48 -17.67 -19.87 0.63
N LEU A 49 -18.15 -18.97 -0.22
CA LEU A 49 -19.57 -18.90 -0.56
C LEU A 49 -20.05 -20.17 -1.27
N LEU A 50 -19.29 -20.69 -2.23
CA LEU A 50 -19.64 -21.91 -2.97
C LEU A 50 -19.59 -23.18 -2.10
N LEU A 51 -18.71 -23.21 -1.10
CA LEU A 51 -18.57 -24.31 -0.15
C LEU A 51 -19.51 -24.20 1.06
N SER A 52 -20.24 -23.10 1.19
CA SER A 52 -21.24 -22.90 2.26
C SER A 52 -22.30 -24.01 2.38
N PRO A 53 -22.76 -24.70 1.31
CA PRO A 53 -23.70 -25.81 1.47
C PRO A 53 -23.06 -27.07 2.07
N VAL A 54 -21.72 -27.15 2.07
CA VAL A 54 -20.98 -28.31 2.57
C VAL A 54 -20.85 -28.25 4.09
N HIS A 55 -20.56 -27.07 4.65
CA HIS A 55 -20.38 -26.89 6.09
C HIS A 55 -20.51 -25.42 6.52
N ASP A 56 -21.16 -25.18 7.67
CA ASP A 56 -21.37 -23.86 8.27
C ASP A 56 -20.10 -23.03 8.52
N VAL A 57 -18.93 -23.67 8.65
CA VAL A 57 -17.65 -22.97 8.84
C VAL A 57 -17.36 -22.04 7.66
N PHE A 58 -17.75 -22.44 6.44
CA PHE A 58 -17.55 -21.64 5.24
C PHE A 58 -18.46 -20.41 5.20
N ILE A 59 -19.64 -20.46 5.83
CA ILE A 59 -20.50 -19.28 5.99
C ILE A 59 -19.82 -18.27 6.90
N THR A 60 -19.30 -18.71 8.06
CA THR A 60 -18.58 -17.83 9.00
C THR A 60 -17.26 -17.32 8.43
N ALA A 61 -16.58 -18.11 7.59
CA ALA A 61 -15.39 -17.70 6.88
C ALA A 61 -15.72 -16.64 5.82
N ALA A 62 -16.74 -16.86 4.98
CA ALA A 62 -17.20 -15.88 4.00
C ALA A 62 -17.60 -14.55 4.64
N ALA A 63 -18.19 -14.59 5.84
CA ALA A 63 -18.50 -13.39 6.62
C ALA A 63 -17.25 -12.67 7.16
N GLY A 64 -16.25 -13.43 7.66
CA GLY A 64 -15.04 -12.89 8.29
C GLY A 64 -13.96 -12.41 7.33
N LEU A 65 -13.85 -13.07 6.16
CA LEU A 65 -12.80 -12.82 5.18
C LEU A 65 -12.74 -11.36 4.71
N PRO A 66 -13.85 -10.67 4.40
CA PRO A 66 -13.77 -9.27 4.02
C PRO A 66 -13.12 -8.37 5.08
N PHE A 67 -13.30 -8.68 6.37
CA PHE A 67 -12.66 -7.94 7.46
C PHE A 67 -11.17 -8.27 7.57
N ALA A 68 -10.80 -9.55 7.44
CA ALA A 68 -9.39 -9.96 7.43
C ALA A 68 -8.64 -9.33 6.24
N ILE A 69 -9.25 -9.30 5.06
CA ILE A 69 -8.68 -8.65 3.86
C ILE A 69 -8.58 -7.14 4.08
N SER A 70 -9.60 -6.51 4.70
CA SER A 70 -9.57 -5.09 5.03
C SER A 70 -8.44 -4.75 6.01
N LEU A 71 -8.21 -5.59 7.02
CA LEU A 71 -7.07 -5.45 7.94
C LEU A 71 -5.73 -5.58 7.22
N LEU A 72 -5.60 -6.54 6.30
CA LEU A 72 -4.40 -6.71 5.50
C LEU A 72 -4.13 -5.48 4.62
N LEU A 73 -5.17 -4.95 3.96
CA LEU A 73 -5.06 -3.72 3.16
C LEU A 73 -4.73 -2.50 4.02
N LEU A 74 -5.30 -2.41 5.23
CA LEU A 74 -4.97 -1.37 6.19
C LEU A 74 -3.49 -1.46 6.60
N TRP A 75 -2.99 -2.67 6.88
CA TRP A 75 -1.59 -2.91 7.17
C TRP A 75 -0.68 -2.46 6.02
N PHE A 76 -0.98 -2.84 4.77
CA PHE A 76 -0.21 -2.35 3.62
C PHE A 76 -0.31 -0.84 3.44
N SER A 77 -1.47 -0.23 3.71
CA SER A 77 -1.65 1.22 3.61
C SER A 77 -0.70 1.99 4.55
N HIS A 78 -0.33 1.38 5.68
CA HIS A 78 0.59 1.97 6.63
C HIS A 78 2.02 2.05 6.10
N GLU A 79 2.47 1.11 5.26
CA GLU A 79 3.79 1.16 4.61
C GLU A 79 3.98 2.39 3.71
N PHE A 80 2.90 3.10 3.37
CA PHE A 80 2.90 4.30 2.53
C PHE A 80 2.61 5.60 3.30
N ALA A 81 2.57 5.56 4.65
CA ALA A 81 2.15 6.72 5.45
C ALA A 81 3.15 7.88 5.49
N ASN A 82 4.45 7.57 5.53
CA ASN A 82 5.59 8.50 5.42
C ASN A 82 6.81 7.82 4.76
N SER A 83 6.59 6.87 3.87
CA SER A 83 7.72 6.23 3.20
C SER A 83 8.40 7.17 2.22
N GLN A 84 9.73 7.15 2.27
CA GLN A 84 10.61 7.75 1.29
C GLN A 84 11.50 6.63 0.76
N LEU A 85 11.76 6.62 -0.54
CA LEU A 85 12.79 5.78 -1.12
C LEU A 85 13.96 6.68 -1.47
N ARG A 86 15.15 6.26 -1.11
CA ARG A 86 16.43 6.86 -1.46
C ARG A 86 17.06 5.92 -2.49
N VAL A 87 17.44 6.49 -3.62
CA VAL A 87 18.19 5.81 -4.68
C VAL A 87 19.64 6.25 -4.54
N ASP A 88 20.55 5.30 -4.40
CA ASP A 88 21.99 5.53 -4.31
C ASP A 88 22.64 4.98 -5.57
N THR A 89 22.90 5.85 -6.55
CA THR A 89 23.45 5.44 -7.85
C THR A 89 24.91 5.03 -7.75
N ALA A 90 25.67 5.56 -6.78
CA ALA A 90 27.07 5.25 -6.57
C ALA A 90 27.24 3.83 -6.01
N GLU A 91 26.45 3.47 -5.00
CA GLU A 91 26.47 2.13 -4.40
C GLU A 91 25.58 1.12 -5.15
N ARG A 92 24.79 1.58 -6.13
CA ARG A 92 23.72 0.82 -6.80
C ARG A 92 22.72 0.22 -5.79
N THR A 93 22.35 0.97 -4.75
CA THR A 93 21.43 0.51 -3.71
C THR A 93 20.14 1.33 -3.62
N LEU A 94 19.10 0.68 -3.10
CA LEU A 94 17.76 1.25 -2.88
C LEU A 94 17.41 1.14 -1.39
N VAL A 95 17.11 2.27 -0.75
CA VAL A 95 16.83 2.32 0.70
C VAL A 95 15.48 2.97 0.99
N LYS A 96 14.57 2.25 1.65
CA LYS A 96 13.26 2.80 2.04
C LYS A 96 13.24 3.20 3.52
N SER A 97 12.64 4.34 3.82
CA SER A 97 12.36 4.76 5.20
C SER A 97 11.15 4.05 5.81
N LYS A 98 11.17 3.86 7.13
CA LYS A 98 10.03 3.29 7.87
C LYS A 98 8.86 4.30 7.93
N PRO A 99 7.59 3.84 7.86
CA PRO A 99 6.41 4.69 7.68
C PRO A 99 6.04 5.64 8.83
N TYR A 100 6.67 5.55 9.99
CA TYR A 100 6.36 6.37 11.18
C TYR A 100 7.58 7.02 11.86
N GLY A 101 8.71 7.08 11.15
CA GLY A 101 9.96 7.63 11.67
C GLY A 101 10.76 6.63 12.53
N GLY A 102 12.06 6.88 12.68
CA GLY A 102 12.98 6.07 13.50
C GLY A 102 13.66 4.91 12.78
N GLY A 103 14.03 5.06 11.50
CA GLY A 103 14.95 4.13 10.83
C GLY A 103 14.66 3.89 9.36
N GLN A 104 15.59 3.18 8.71
CA GLN A 104 15.50 2.71 7.34
C GLN A 104 15.28 1.19 7.33
N TYR A 105 14.70 0.68 6.27
CA TYR A 105 14.80 -0.74 5.92
C TYR A 105 16.22 -1.04 5.43
N SER A 106 16.59 -2.32 5.42
CA SER A 106 17.87 -2.74 4.84
C SER A 106 17.98 -2.26 3.39
N PRO A 107 19.17 -1.79 2.96
CA PRO A 107 19.42 -1.50 1.56
C PRO A 107 19.20 -2.75 0.73
N VAL A 108 18.72 -2.56 -0.49
CA VAL A 108 18.64 -3.60 -1.52
C VAL A 108 19.55 -3.22 -2.67
N ASP A 109 20.32 -4.20 -3.13
CA ASP A 109 21.18 -4.05 -4.29
C ASP A 109 20.33 -4.08 -5.58
N ALA A 110 20.69 -3.26 -6.56
CA ALA A 110 20.02 -3.22 -7.85
C ALA A 110 19.99 -4.58 -8.55
N ASP A 111 21.02 -5.39 -8.35
CA ASP A 111 21.17 -6.69 -9.00
C ASP A 111 20.12 -7.72 -8.52
N ASP A 112 19.50 -7.50 -7.36
CA ASP A 112 18.40 -8.32 -6.83
C ASP A 112 17.03 -7.92 -7.39
N VAL A 113 16.96 -6.76 -8.06
CA VAL A 113 15.74 -6.21 -8.66
C VAL A 113 15.68 -6.60 -10.14
N GLY A 114 14.68 -7.40 -10.51
CA GLY A 114 14.50 -7.83 -11.90
C GLY A 114 13.92 -6.74 -12.78
N HIS A 115 12.87 -6.06 -12.30
CA HIS A 115 12.30 -4.90 -13.00
C HIS A 115 11.58 -3.96 -12.03
N VAL A 116 11.40 -2.71 -12.46
CA VAL A 116 10.68 -1.69 -11.71
C VAL A 116 9.43 -1.26 -12.48
N SER A 117 8.30 -1.20 -11.80
CA SER A 117 7.05 -0.65 -12.35
C SER A 117 6.67 0.62 -11.62
N ILE A 118 6.51 1.72 -12.35
CA ILE A 118 6.06 3.02 -11.83
C ILE A 118 4.61 3.23 -12.26
N ILE A 119 3.69 3.21 -11.30
CA ILE A 119 2.26 3.39 -11.53
C ILE A 119 1.85 4.80 -11.10
N GLN A 120 1.53 5.67 -12.05
CA GLN A 120 1.11 7.05 -11.77
C GLN A 120 -0.40 7.13 -11.51
N LEU A 121 -0.77 7.61 -10.33
CA LEU A 121 -2.13 7.96 -9.91
C LEU A 121 -2.22 9.48 -9.68
N ALA A 122 -2.62 10.22 -10.72
CA ALA A 122 -2.67 11.68 -10.73
C ALA A 122 -1.31 12.31 -10.34
N ASP A 123 -1.25 12.99 -9.18
CA ASP A 123 -0.07 13.74 -8.72
C ASP A 123 0.96 12.88 -7.96
N VAL A 124 0.67 11.60 -7.72
CA VAL A 124 1.53 10.67 -6.97
C VAL A 124 1.74 9.41 -7.80
N ALA A 125 2.89 8.76 -7.68
CA ALA A 125 3.16 7.47 -8.29
C ALA A 125 3.67 6.44 -7.28
N LEU A 126 3.36 5.18 -7.55
CA LEU A 126 3.85 4.01 -6.83
C LEU A 126 5.02 3.42 -7.62
N VAL A 127 6.18 3.31 -6.98
CA VAL A 127 7.35 2.57 -7.49
C VAL A 127 7.30 1.18 -6.87
N ASN A 128 6.96 0.19 -7.67
CA ASN A 128 6.90 -1.21 -7.27
C ASN A 128 8.12 -1.96 -7.81
N LEU A 129 8.87 -2.57 -6.89
CA LEU A 129 10.13 -3.28 -7.12
C LEU A 129 9.84 -4.77 -7.23
N HIS A 130 10.11 -5.36 -8.39
CA HIS A 130 9.92 -6.79 -8.62
C HIS A 130 11.27 -7.51 -8.51
N TYR A 131 11.42 -8.30 -7.44
CA TYR A 131 12.64 -9.03 -7.13
C TYR A 131 12.77 -10.31 -7.97
N THR A 132 14.01 -10.68 -8.33
CA THR A 132 14.31 -11.92 -9.06
C THR A 132 14.21 -13.16 -8.17
N GLY A 133 14.46 -13.02 -6.86
CA GLY A 133 14.45 -14.10 -5.88
C GLY A 133 13.19 -14.15 -5.00
N PRO A 134 12.76 -15.35 -4.55
CA PRO A 134 11.58 -15.51 -3.69
C PRO A 134 11.79 -15.08 -2.22
N ILE A 135 13.02 -14.72 -1.82
CA ILE A 135 13.43 -14.51 -0.41
C ILE A 135 13.63 -13.03 -0.06
N PHE A 136 13.60 -12.11 -1.03
CA PHE A 136 13.82 -10.68 -0.75
C PHE A 136 12.60 -10.05 -0.08
N SER A 137 12.59 -10.17 1.24
CA SER A 137 11.74 -9.39 2.11
C SER A 137 12.28 -7.96 2.20
N LYS A 138 11.71 -7.06 1.39
CA LYS A 138 11.80 -5.59 1.52
C LYS A 138 13.12 -4.96 0.97
N PRO A 139 13.09 -3.73 0.41
CA PRO A 139 12.05 -2.72 0.61
C PRO A 139 10.75 -2.89 -0.18
N PRO A 140 9.59 -2.76 0.49
CA PRO A 140 8.29 -2.73 -0.17
C PRO A 140 8.17 -1.47 -1.01
N ASP A 141 7.31 -1.50 -2.03
CA ASP A 141 6.93 -0.39 -2.91
C ASP A 141 6.98 0.99 -2.26
N ALA A 142 7.42 2.00 -3.00
CA ALA A 142 7.60 3.36 -2.50
C ALA A 142 6.70 4.36 -3.22
N THR A 143 6.46 5.51 -2.60
CA THR A 143 5.66 6.59 -3.19
C THR A 143 6.54 7.73 -3.66
N ILE A 144 6.27 8.24 -4.86
CA ILE A 144 6.99 9.35 -5.49
C ILE A 144 6.02 10.41 -5.99
N THR A 145 6.49 11.65 -6.17
CA THR A 145 5.66 12.68 -6.83
C THR A 145 5.62 12.40 -8.33
N ALA A 146 4.49 12.70 -8.98
CA ALA A 146 4.40 12.62 -10.44
C ALA A 146 5.48 13.43 -11.17
N ALA A 147 5.86 14.60 -10.63
CA ALA A 147 6.91 15.45 -11.18
C ALA A 147 8.31 14.83 -11.12
N GLN A 148 8.53 13.84 -10.25
CA GLN A 148 9.83 13.18 -10.05
C GLN A 148 9.96 11.87 -10.85
N ILE A 149 8.92 11.48 -11.62
CA ILE A 149 8.91 10.19 -12.33
C ILE A 149 10.07 10.11 -13.33
N ASP A 150 10.30 11.16 -14.11
CA ASP A 150 11.32 11.13 -15.17
C ASP A 150 12.74 11.09 -14.57
N ASP A 151 12.98 11.85 -13.50
CA ASP A 151 14.28 11.86 -12.79
C ASP A 151 14.56 10.50 -12.14
N VAL A 152 13.57 9.92 -11.45
CA VAL A 152 13.70 8.60 -10.81
C VAL A 152 13.88 7.51 -11.85
N LYS A 153 13.19 7.61 -12.99
CA LYS A 153 13.35 6.68 -14.10
C LYS A 153 14.79 6.69 -14.60
N LEU A 154 15.35 7.87 -14.88
CA LEU A 154 16.73 8.01 -15.35
C LEU A 154 17.72 7.40 -14.35
N GLN A 155 17.57 7.70 -13.06
CA GLN A 155 18.45 7.14 -12.01
C GLN A 155 18.38 5.61 -11.92
N LEU A 156 17.18 5.03 -12.05
CA LEU A 156 17.01 3.58 -12.04
C LEU A 156 17.57 2.93 -13.31
N GLU A 157 17.40 3.56 -14.47
CA GLU A 157 17.98 3.09 -15.74
C GLU A 157 19.52 3.19 -15.73
N GLU A 158 20.09 4.23 -15.12
CA GLU A 158 21.55 4.36 -14.90
C GLU A 158 22.10 3.23 -14.01
N MET A 159 21.30 2.72 -13.07
CA MET A 159 21.63 1.52 -12.28
C MET A 159 21.49 0.21 -13.09
N GLY A 160 21.03 0.28 -14.34
CA GLY A 160 20.81 -0.87 -15.22
C GLY A 160 19.49 -1.60 -14.98
N LEU A 161 18.53 -0.96 -14.30
CA LEU A 161 17.20 -1.54 -14.05
C LEU A 161 16.26 -1.27 -15.23
N GLU A 162 15.44 -2.26 -15.58
CA GLU A 162 14.36 -2.07 -16.54
C GLU A 162 13.17 -1.37 -15.87
N VAL A 163 12.79 -0.19 -16.36
CA VAL A 163 11.71 0.63 -15.78
C VAL A 163 10.51 0.71 -16.72
N SER A 164 9.36 0.23 -16.25
CA SER A 164 8.07 0.38 -16.94
C SER A 164 7.23 1.48 -16.28
N ILE A 165 6.73 2.44 -17.07
CA ILE A 165 5.85 3.51 -16.57
C ILE A 165 4.43 3.24 -17.06
N GLN A 166 3.48 3.12 -16.13
CA GLN A 166 2.06 2.97 -16.41
C GLN A 166 1.31 4.18 -15.87
N LYS A 167 0.72 4.96 -16.79
CA LYS A 167 -0.11 6.11 -16.44
C LYS A 167 -1.56 5.67 -16.35
N VAL A 168 -2.14 5.75 -15.15
CA VAL A 168 -3.56 5.46 -14.97
C VAL A 168 -4.37 6.62 -15.49
N THR A 169 -4.91 6.46 -16.69
CA THR A 169 -5.83 7.43 -17.26
C THR A 169 -7.25 6.96 -16.93
N PRO A 170 -8.10 7.79 -16.31
CA PRO A 170 -9.49 7.42 -16.04
C PRO A 170 -10.28 7.37 -17.36
N GLN A 171 -10.10 6.32 -18.13
CA GLN A 171 -10.88 6.01 -19.32
C GLN A 171 -11.76 4.81 -18.99
N PHE A 172 -13.06 4.94 -19.27
CA PHE A 172 -14.04 3.90 -18.93
C PHE A 172 -13.90 2.64 -19.80
N VAL A 173 -13.26 2.73 -20.97
CA VAL A 173 -13.02 1.60 -21.88
C VAL A 173 -11.75 1.86 -22.71
N PRO A 174 -10.81 0.89 -22.81
CA PRO A 174 -10.73 -0.33 -22.00
C PRO A 174 -10.45 0.02 -20.54
N ILE A 175 -11.13 -0.67 -19.60
CA ILE A 175 -10.91 -0.44 -18.16
C ILE A 175 -9.45 -0.79 -17.86
N ASP A 176 -8.69 0.21 -17.43
CA ASP A 176 -7.32 0.03 -16.97
C ASP A 176 -7.30 -1.05 -15.87
N PRO A 177 -6.53 -2.15 -16.01
CA PRO A 177 -6.48 -3.21 -15.02
C PRO A 177 -6.10 -2.71 -13.62
N ILE A 178 -5.34 -1.61 -13.51
CA ILE A 178 -5.01 -0.96 -12.23
C ILE A 178 -6.27 -0.35 -11.62
N LEU A 179 -7.02 0.42 -12.40
CA LEU A 179 -8.26 1.05 -11.95
C LEU A 179 -9.31 -0.01 -11.58
N ALA A 180 -9.40 -1.09 -12.37
CA ALA A 180 -10.27 -2.22 -12.08
C ALA A 180 -9.98 -2.78 -10.67
N ARG A 181 -8.72 -2.99 -10.30
CA ARG A 181 -8.38 -3.52 -8.97
C ARG A 181 -8.80 -2.59 -7.84
N ILE A 182 -8.56 -1.28 -7.99
CA ILE A 182 -8.91 -0.27 -6.97
C ILE A 182 -10.42 -0.25 -6.74
N VAL A 183 -11.22 -0.32 -7.82
CA VAL A 183 -12.69 -0.24 -7.76
C VAL A 183 -13.33 -1.58 -7.38
N VAL A 184 -12.82 -2.69 -7.91
CA VAL A 184 -13.38 -4.04 -7.65
C VAL A 184 -13.12 -4.47 -6.21
N THR A 185 -12.02 -4.06 -5.59
CA THR A 185 -11.72 -4.45 -4.20
C THR A 185 -12.85 -4.11 -3.23
N PRO A 186 -13.29 -2.83 -3.08
CA PRO A 186 -14.40 -2.51 -2.18
C PRO A 186 -15.72 -3.16 -2.60
N ILE A 187 -15.98 -3.29 -3.92
CA ILE A 187 -17.19 -3.95 -4.43
C ILE A 187 -17.22 -5.43 -4.04
N ALA A 188 -16.11 -6.15 -4.18
CA ALA A 188 -16.01 -7.57 -3.84
C ALA A 188 -16.19 -7.79 -2.34
N LEU A 189 -15.56 -6.95 -1.51
CA LEU A 189 -15.66 -7.04 -0.06
C LEU A 189 -17.10 -6.77 0.42
N LEU A 190 -17.70 -5.65 -0.01
CA LEU A 190 -19.07 -5.30 0.36
C LEU A 190 -20.10 -6.27 -0.25
N GLY A 191 -19.90 -6.67 -1.50
CA GLY A 191 -20.75 -7.63 -2.19
C GLY A 191 -20.78 -8.98 -1.47
N THR A 192 -19.63 -9.47 -1.02
CA THR A 192 -19.55 -10.71 -0.21
C THR A 192 -20.36 -10.57 1.08
N LEU A 193 -20.19 -9.47 1.83
CA LEU A 193 -20.94 -9.24 3.06
C LEU A 193 -22.46 -9.17 2.81
N LEU A 194 -22.88 -8.49 1.74
CA LEU A 194 -24.28 -8.39 1.36
C LEU A 194 -24.88 -9.75 0.99
N VAL A 195 -24.15 -10.57 0.22
CA VAL A 195 -24.60 -11.93 -0.13
C VAL A 195 -24.74 -12.78 1.12
N VAL A 196 -23.75 -12.75 2.03
CA VAL A 196 -23.82 -13.52 3.27
C VAL A 196 -25.02 -13.09 4.12
N TRP A 197 -25.24 -11.78 4.27
CA TRP A 197 -26.41 -11.26 4.99
C TRP A 197 -27.70 -11.72 4.34
N PHE A 198 -27.85 -11.52 3.04
CA PHE A 198 -29.09 -11.79 2.32
C PHE A 198 -29.47 -13.28 2.37
N VAL A 199 -28.48 -14.18 2.26
CA VAL A 199 -28.71 -15.62 2.16
C VAL A 199 -28.75 -16.30 3.53
N TYR A 200 -27.88 -15.91 4.48
CA TYR A 200 -27.71 -16.61 5.77
C TYR A 200 -28.12 -15.77 6.99
N GLY A 201 -28.58 -14.54 6.77
CA GLY A 201 -28.98 -13.63 7.83
C GLY A 201 -27.82 -13.05 8.64
N THR A 202 -28.11 -12.56 9.84
CA THR A 202 -27.13 -11.84 10.67
C THR A 202 -26.28 -12.74 11.57
N LYS A 203 -26.69 -14.00 11.79
CA LYS A 203 -26.00 -14.93 12.71
C LYS A 203 -24.51 -15.13 12.39
N PRO A 204 -24.08 -15.29 11.12
CA PRO A 204 -22.66 -15.47 10.80
C PRO A 204 -21.77 -14.29 11.24
N PHE A 205 -22.32 -13.09 11.34
CA PHE A 205 -21.60 -11.87 11.74
C PHE A 205 -21.36 -11.78 13.24
N LEU A 206 -22.01 -12.63 14.04
CA LEU A 206 -21.78 -12.74 15.49
C LEU A 206 -20.66 -13.71 15.84
N SER A 207 -19.99 -14.27 14.83
CA SER A 207 -18.85 -15.16 15.04
C SER A 207 -17.58 -14.38 15.38
N ASN A 208 -16.66 -15.03 16.13
CA ASN A 208 -15.37 -14.44 16.47
C ASN A 208 -14.53 -14.10 15.22
N SER A 209 -14.75 -14.80 14.09
CA SER A 209 -14.08 -14.50 12.82
C SER A 209 -14.50 -13.17 12.21
N VAL A 210 -15.60 -12.58 12.66
CA VAL A 210 -16.06 -11.24 12.26
C VAL A 210 -15.78 -10.25 13.39
N ILE A 211 -16.27 -10.54 14.60
CA ILE A 211 -16.22 -9.61 15.74
C ILE A 211 -14.78 -9.16 16.03
N VAL A 212 -13.83 -10.10 16.11
CA VAL A 212 -12.44 -9.77 16.47
C VAL A 212 -11.81 -8.86 15.41
N PRO A 213 -11.81 -9.21 14.10
CA PRO A 213 -11.33 -8.30 13.06
C PRO A 213 -12.03 -6.93 13.04
N THR A 214 -13.36 -6.89 13.26
CA THR A 214 -14.11 -5.64 13.30
C THR A 214 -13.66 -4.74 14.45
N ILE A 215 -13.50 -5.28 15.66
CA ILE A 215 -13.01 -4.53 16.83
C ILE A 215 -11.62 -3.96 16.54
N VAL A 216 -10.74 -4.77 15.95
CA VAL A 216 -9.38 -4.32 15.57
C VAL A 216 -9.45 -3.17 14.56
N LEU A 217 -10.27 -3.30 13.50
CA LEU A 217 -10.47 -2.22 12.51
C LEU A 217 -10.98 -0.93 13.15
N ILE A 218 -11.96 -1.03 14.05
CA ILE A 218 -12.52 0.13 14.77
C ILE A 218 -11.45 0.75 15.67
N GLY A 219 -10.70 -0.05 16.42
CA GLY A 219 -9.63 0.41 17.30
C GLY A 219 -8.55 1.18 16.53
N TYR A 220 -8.10 0.65 15.39
CA TYR A 220 -7.15 1.34 14.51
C TYR A 220 -7.74 2.63 13.90
N GLY A 221 -9.01 2.59 13.48
CA GLY A 221 -9.70 3.76 12.94
C GLY A 221 -9.79 4.89 13.97
N LEU A 222 -10.22 4.57 15.20
CA LEU A 222 -10.30 5.52 16.31
C LEU A 222 -8.94 6.09 16.69
N TYR A 223 -7.91 5.24 16.78
CA TYR A 223 -6.54 5.67 17.06
C TYR A 223 -6.05 6.67 16.00
N GLY A 224 -6.30 6.39 14.72
CA GLY A 224 -5.92 7.29 13.61
C GLY A 224 -6.64 8.64 13.67
N VAL A 225 -7.92 8.67 14.03
CA VAL A 225 -8.71 9.92 14.17
C VAL A 225 -8.20 10.74 15.35
N ILE A 226 -8.00 10.12 16.52
CA ILE A 226 -7.51 10.79 17.73
C ILE A 226 -6.12 11.38 17.49
N TRP A 227 -5.23 10.62 16.84
CA TRP A 227 -3.88 11.08 16.53
C TRP A 227 -3.89 12.29 15.59
N ARG A 228 -4.70 12.26 14.52
CA ARG A 228 -4.87 13.40 13.60
C ARG A 228 -5.44 14.64 14.31
N TYR A 229 -6.38 14.45 15.24
CA TYR A 229 -6.94 15.53 16.03
C TYR A 229 -5.89 16.18 16.93
N ARG A 230 -5.05 15.37 17.60
CA ARG A 230 -3.95 15.88 18.45
C ARG A 230 -2.91 16.67 17.64
N LEU A 231 -2.49 16.16 16.48
CA LEU A 231 -1.52 16.85 15.62
C LEU A 231 -2.01 18.21 15.15
N ARG A 232 -3.28 18.31 14.73
CA ARG A 232 -3.88 19.59 14.30
C ARG A 232 -3.95 20.62 15.42
N ARG A 233 -4.10 20.18 16.67
CA ARG A 233 -4.13 21.06 17.84
C ARG A 233 -2.74 21.61 18.19
N SER A 234 -1.70 20.79 18.09
CA SER A 234 -0.31 21.22 18.34
C SER A 234 0.18 22.24 17.30
N ASP A 235 -0.21 22.08 16.03
CA ASP A 235 0.13 23.06 14.98
C ASP A 235 -0.58 24.42 15.20
N SER A 236 -1.78 24.42 15.78
CA SER A 236 -2.51 25.66 16.13
C SER A 236 -1.98 26.36 17.38
N GLU A 237 -1.43 25.61 18.35
CA GLU A 237 -0.84 26.18 19.57
C GLU A 237 0.54 26.80 19.28
N ASN A 238 1.38 26.17 18.44
CA ASN A 238 2.68 26.73 18.04
C ASN A 238 2.58 27.94 17.07
N GLY A 239 1.47 28.08 16.34
CA GLY A 239 1.22 29.22 15.45
C GLY A 239 0.82 30.51 16.18
N GLN A 240 0.54 30.45 17.49
CA GLN A 240 0.17 31.62 18.30
C GLN A 240 1.35 32.32 18.97
N ASP A 241 2.49 31.65 19.14
CA ASP A 241 3.70 32.25 19.74
C ASP A 241 4.62 32.96 18.73
N SER A 242 4.21 33.05 17.46
CA SER A 242 4.99 33.67 16.37
C SER A 242 4.39 34.99 15.85
N ARG A 243 3.50 35.65 16.60
CA ARG A 243 2.94 36.96 16.24
C ARG A 243 3.28 38.04 17.24
#